data_AF-A0A831KH41-F1
#
_entry.id   AF-A0A831KH41-F1
#
_cell.length_a   1.000
_cell.length_b   1.000
_cell.length_c   1.000
_cell.angle_alpha   90.00
_cell.angle_beta   90.00
_cell.angle_gamma   90.00
#
_symmetry.space_group_name_H-M   'P 1'
#
loop_
_entity.id
_entity.type
_entity.pdbx_description
1 polymer ?
#
loop_
_entity_poly.entity_id
_entity_poly.type
_entity_poly.pdbx_seq_one_letter_code
_entity_poly.pdbx_strand_id
1 'polypeptide(L)'
;MHLFEQSLRFIRDLVPHDDASGQPCAVTVVENLIRRLGLPETLRELGLPEGQAETIAGDVMTDPQTFWNPRRVIRSDLVELLENAW
;
A
#
# COMPACT_ATOMS: atom_id res chain seq x y z
N MET A 1 -21.27 19.68 -12.83
CA MET A 1 -20.28 19.59 -13.93
C MET A 1 -18.85 19.90 -13.48
N HIS A 2 -18.60 20.95 -12.68
CA HIS A 2 -17.25 21.36 -12.27
C HIS A 2 -16.49 20.33 -11.39
N LEU A 3 -17.17 19.66 -10.47
CA LEU A 3 -16.60 18.61 -9.61
C LEU A 3 -16.16 17.35 -10.39
N PHE A 4 -16.90 16.99 -11.44
CA PHE A 4 -16.58 15.81 -12.27
C PHE A 4 -15.29 16.02 -13.07
N GLU A 5 -15.13 17.22 -13.65
CA GLU A 5 -13.90 17.62 -14.34
C GLU A 5 -12.69 17.69 -13.41
N GLN A 6 -12.88 18.11 -12.16
CA GLN A 6 -11.82 18.12 -11.15
C GLN A 6 -11.38 16.70 -10.77
N SER A 7 -12.33 15.78 -10.57
CA SER A 7 -12.03 14.37 -10.28
C SER A 7 -11.30 13.67 -11.43
N LEU A 8 -11.70 13.94 -12.68
CA LEU A 8 -11.04 13.36 -13.86
C LEU A 8 -9.61 13.89 -14.05
N ARG A 9 -9.37 15.18 -13.80
CA ARG A 9 -8.01 15.75 -13.78
C ARG A 9 -7.16 15.12 -12.69
N PHE A 10 -7.72 14.97 -11.48
CA PHE A 10 -7.00 14.33 -10.38
C PHE A 10 -6.54 12.92 -10.72
N ILE A 11 -7.44 12.08 -11.26
CA ILE A 11 -7.12 10.69 -11.66
C ILE A 11 -6.08 10.65 -12.77
N ARG A 12 -6.21 11.50 -13.80
CA ARG A 12 -5.22 11.59 -14.88
C ARG A 12 -3.83 11.92 -14.34
N ASP A 13 -3.74 12.81 -13.37
CA ASP A 13 -2.46 13.26 -12.80
C ASP A 13 -1.86 12.24 -11.80
N LEU A 14 -2.57 11.13 -11.46
CA LEU A 14 -2.03 10.01 -10.65
C LEU A 14 -1.22 9.02 -11.48
N VAL A 15 -1.37 9.05 -12.80
CA VAL A 15 -0.78 8.11 -13.76
C VAL A 15 0.54 8.68 -14.27
N PRO A 16 1.70 8.19 -13.80
CA PRO A 16 2.95 8.53 -14.44
C PRO A 16 3.03 7.87 -15.82
N HIS A 17 3.53 8.62 -16.80
CA HIS A 17 3.90 8.08 -18.10
C HIS A 17 5.29 7.46 -17.97
N ASP A 18 5.38 6.14 -17.78
CA ASP A 18 6.27 5.26 -18.58
C ASP A 18 6.55 3.90 -17.93
N ASP A 19 6.19 2.86 -18.67
CA ASP A 19 7.04 1.71 -18.97
C ASP A 19 7.09 1.54 -20.50
N ALA A 20 7.82 0.54 -21.03
CA ALA A 20 7.93 0.32 -22.49
C ALA A 20 6.58 0.06 -23.21
N SER A 21 5.47 -0.10 -22.47
CA SER A 21 4.10 -0.26 -22.98
C SER A 21 3.25 1.02 -22.89
N GLY A 22 3.75 2.08 -22.22
CA GLY A 22 3.04 3.34 -21.99
C GLY A 22 1.92 3.27 -20.96
N GLN A 23 1.80 2.17 -20.20
CA GLN A 23 0.82 2.02 -19.12
C GLN A 23 1.48 2.22 -17.76
N PRO A 24 0.86 2.96 -16.84
CA PRO A 24 1.38 3.11 -15.49
C PRO A 24 1.32 1.79 -14.72
N CYS A 25 2.40 1.44 -14.03
CA CYS A 25 2.38 0.39 -13.02
C CYS A 25 1.35 0.73 -11.92
N ALA A 26 0.43 -0.20 -11.63
CA ALA A 26 -0.64 0.01 -10.65
C ALA A 26 -0.08 0.37 -9.25
N VAL A 27 1.07 -0.20 -8.87
CA VAL A 27 1.77 0.12 -7.62
C VAL A 27 2.13 1.60 -7.57
N THR A 28 2.74 2.12 -8.64
CA THR A 28 3.16 3.53 -8.71
C THR A 28 1.97 4.49 -8.67
N VAL A 29 0.83 4.11 -9.26
CA VAL A 29 -0.41 4.92 -9.16
C VAL A 29 -0.88 5.02 -7.71
N VAL A 30 -0.84 3.91 -6.96
CA VAL A 30 -1.23 3.88 -5.55
C VAL A 30 -0.25 4.69 -4.69
N GLU A 31 1.06 4.55 -4.90
CA GLU A 31 2.09 5.33 -4.19
C GLU A 31 1.91 6.84 -4.43
N ASN A 32 1.67 7.26 -5.67
CA ASN A 32 1.39 8.65 -5.99
C ASN A 32 0.13 9.17 -5.31
N LEU A 33 -0.92 8.34 -5.20
CA LEU A 33 -2.14 8.70 -4.51
C LEU A 33 -1.89 8.92 -3.02
N ILE A 34 -1.17 8.01 -2.35
CA ILE A 34 -0.80 8.10 -0.94
C ILE A 34 -0.10 9.45 -0.66
N ARG A 35 0.92 9.78 -1.46
CA ARG A 35 1.67 11.05 -1.34
C ARG A 35 0.81 12.28 -1.53
N ARG A 36 -0.05 12.29 -2.55
CA ARG A 36 -0.91 13.47 -2.85
C ARG A 36 -1.98 13.70 -1.80
N LEU A 37 -2.43 12.64 -1.12
CA LEU A 37 -3.36 12.73 0.00
C LEU A 37 -2.67 13.11 1.31
N GLY A 38 -1.34 13.10 1.37
CA GLY A 38 -0.58 13.33 2.60
C GLY A 38 -0.79 12.22 3.63
N LEU A 39 -1.01 10.98 3.18
CA LEU A 39 -1.10 9.82 4.05
C LEU A 39 0.31 9.37 4.49
N PRO A 40 0.43 8.78 5.68
CA PRO A 40 1.68 8.16 6.12
C PRO A 40 2.21 7.12 5.12
N GLU A 41 3.50 7.18 4.81
CA GLU A 41 4.17 6.25 3.90
C GLU A 41 4.79 5.05 4.63
N THR A 42 4.93 5.13 5.96
CA THR A 42 5.48 4.03 6.79
C THR A 42 4.67 3.79 8.08
N LEU A 43 4.83 2.61 8.68
CA LEU A 43 4.17 2.26 9.94
C LEU A 43 4.68 3.11 11.13
N ARG A 44 5.96 3.51 11.11
CA ARG A 44 6.56 4.43 12.09
C ARG A 44 5.86 5.78 12.13
N GLU A 45 5.43 6.31 10.99
CA GLU A 45 4.70 7.58 10.91
C GLU A 45 3.31 7.52 11.58
N LEU A 46 2.76 6.32 11.77
CA LEU A 46 1.54 6.09 12.56
C LEU A 46 1.79 6.06 14.07
N GLY A 47 3.05 6.16 14.52
CA GLY A 47 3.42 6.10 15.94
C GLY A 47 3.47 4.68 16.52
N LEU A 48 3.62 3.66 15.66
CA LEU A 48 3.75 2.27 16.12
C LEU A 48 5.11 2.04 16.82
N PRO A 49 5.15 1.38 18.00
CA PRO A 49 6.39 1.07 18.69
C PRO A 49 7.27 0.10 17.90
N GLU A 50 8.58 0.35 17.82
CA GLU A 50 9.53 -0.54 17.14
C GLU A 50 9.46 -1.98 17.67
N GLY A 51 9.76 -2.95 16.79
CA GLY A 51 9.82 -4.37 17.16
C GLY A 51 8.48 -5.07 17.31
N GLN A 52 7.37 -4.46 16.85
CA GLN A 52 6.04 -5.09 16.88
C GLN A 52 5.72 -5.98 15.67
N ALA A 53 6.59 -6.07 14.66
CA ALA A 53 6.34 -6.84 13.45
C ALA A 53 5.97 -8.31 13.75
N GLU A 54 6.67 -8.97 14.67
CA GLU A 54 6.38 -10.36 15.07
C GLU A 54 5.03 -10.55 15.77
N THR A 55 4.61 -9.57 16.58
CA THR A 55 3.31 -9.59 17.24
C THR A 55 2.19 -9.43 16.21
N ILE A 56 2.31 -8.42 15.35
CA ILE A 56 1.34 -8.16 14.27
C ILE A 56 1.25 -9.38 13.33
N ALA A 57 2.39 -9.96 12.96
CA ALA A 57 2.42 -11.17 12.15
C ALA A 57 1.72 -12.35 12.85
N GLY A 58 1.87 -12.48 14.17
CA GLY A 58 1.13 -13.46 14.97
C GLY A 58 -0.37 -13.31 14.85
N ASP A 59 -0.88 -12.09 15.03
CA ASP A 59 -2.30 -11.78 14.98
C ASP A 59 -2.89 -12.06 13.59
N VAL A 60 -2.23 -11.58 12.53
CA VAL A 60 -2.66 -11.79 11.13
C VAL A 60 -2.72 -13.27 10.76
N MET A 61 -1.79 -14.09 11.27
CA MET A 61 -1.82 -15.54 11.01
C MET A 61 -3.04 -16.24 11.63
N THR A 62 -3.72 -15.60 12.59
CA THR A 62 -4.97 -16.10 13.17
C THR A 62 -6.23 -15.49 12.55
N ASP A 63 -6.08 -14.46 11.71
CA ASP A 63 -7.20 -13.78 11.05
C ASP A 63 -7.78 -14.66 9.93
N PRO A 64 -9.07 -15.04 9.98
CA PRO A 64 -9.72 -15.78 8.91
C PRO A 64 -9.65 -15.11 7.53
N GLN A 65 -9.52 -13.78 7.46
CA GLN A 65 -9.38 -13.04 6.20
C GLN A 65 -8.08 -13.40 5.48
N THR A 66 -7.03 -13.77 6.20
CA THR A 66 -5.73 -14.18 5.64
C THR A 66 -5.85 -15.37 4.68
N PHE A 67 -6.83 -16.24 4.89
CA PHE A 67 -7.10 -17.40 4.02
C PHE A 67 -7.44 -16.99 2.57
N TRP A 68 -8.06 -15.83 2.38
CA TRP A 68 -8.52 -15.37 1.07
C TRP A 68 -7.47 -14.58 0.28
N ASN A 69 -6.26 -14.41 0.82
CA ASN A 69 -5.17 -13.79 0.09
C ASN A 69 -4.76 -14.68 -1.11
N PRO A 70 -4.75 -14.16 -2.36
CA PRO A 70 -4.39 -14.95 -3.54
C PRO A 70 -2.97 -15.53 -3.47
N ARG A 71 -2.07 -14.89 -2.71
CA ARG A 71 -0.78 -15.47 -2.35
C ARG A 71 -0.89 -16.12 -0.97
N ARG A 72 -0.52 -17.39 -0.88
CA ARG A 72 -0.39 -18.09 0.41
C ARG A 72 0.52 -17.29 1.32
N VAL A 73 0.01 -16.91 2.49
CA VAL A 73 0.77 -16.17 3.50
C VAL A 73 1.62 -17.12 4.32
N ILE A 74 2.90 -16.76 4.49
CA ILE A 74 3.88 -17.43 5.36
C ILE A 74 4.32 -16.40 6.40
N ARG A 75 4.45 -16.81 7.66
CA ARG A 75 4.78 -15.90 8.77
C ARG A 75 6.09 -15.13 8.52
N SER A 76 7.14 -15.80 8.03
CA SER A 76 8.42 -15.14 7.73
C SER A 76 8.28 -14.06 6.67
N ASP A 77 7.56 -14.33 5.58
CA ASP A 77 7.30 -13.35 4.51
C ASP A 77 6.52 -12.14 5.04
N LEU A 78 5.59 -12.38 5.98
CA LEU A 78 4.80 -11.32 6.58
C LEU A 78 5.64 -10.43 7.50
N VAL A 79 6.53 -11.02 8.30
CA VAL A 79 7.47 -10.24 9.14
C VAL A 79 8.40 -9.41 8.25
N GLU A 80 8.97 -10.00 7.21
CA GLU A 80 9.79 -9.26 6.24
C GLU A 80 9.03 -8.11 5.58
N LEU A 81 7.76 -8.34 5.20
CA LEU A 81 6.90 -7.30 4.65
C LEU A 81 6.64 -6.15 5.64
N LEU A 82 6.38 -6.48 6.91
CA LEU A 82 6.15 -5.49 7.96
C LEU A 82 7.40 -4.67 8.26
N GLU A 83 8.57 -5.30 8.30
CA GLU A 83 9.85 -4.60 8.49
C GLU A 83 10.18 -3.68 7.31
N ASN A 84 9.87 -4.07 6.08
CA ASN A 84 10.05 -3.22 4.90
C ASN A 84 9.10 -2.01 4.88
N ALA A 85 7.94 -2.12 5.52
CA ALA A 85 6.94 -1.06 5.61
C ALA A 85 7.11 -0.17 6.86
N TRP A 86 8.09 -0.46 7.72
CA TRP A 86 8.23 0.14 9.05
C TRP A 86 8.71 1.59 9.02
#